data_AF-A0A523ZBE7-F1
#
_entry.id   AF-A0A523ZBE7-F1
#
_cell.length_a   1.000
_cell.length_b   1.000
_cell.length_c   1.000
_cell.angle_alpha   90.00
_cell.angle_beta   90.00
_cell.angle_gamma   90.00
#
_symmetry.space_group_name_H-M   'P 1'
#
loop_
_entity.id
_entity.type
_entity.pdbx_description
1 polymer ?
#
loop_
_entity_poly.entity_id
_entity_poly.type
_entity_poly.pdbx_seq_one_letter_code
_entity_poly.pdbx_strand_id
1 'polypeptide(L)' 'MAGRAASSSWKSNNMGESIQVSGVIVAGGASRRLGKNKALERIGGRALIERVIDSLVPLTTEVLV' A
#
# COMPACT_ATOMS: atom_id res chain seq x y z
N MET A 1 -41.61 12.41 8.11
CA MET A 1 -40.31 12.59 7.43
C MET A 1 -39.38 13.36 8.35
N ALA A 2 -38.39 12.71 8.93
CA ALA A 2 -37.25 13.34 9.60
C ALA A 2 -36.06 12.40 9.42
N GLY A 3 -35.10 12.81 8.58
CA GLY A 3 -33.92 12.03 8.25
C GLY A 3 -33.03 11.87 9.48
N ARG A 4 -32.79 10.62 9.88
CA ARG A 4 -31.72 10.29 10.82
C ARG A 4 -30.41 10.52 10.08
N ALA A 5 -29.74 11.63 10.37
CA ALA A 5 -28.33 11.79 10.06
C ALA A 5 -27.62 10.61 10.72
N ALA A 6 -27.14 9.67 9.91
CA ALA A 6 -26.17 8.69 10.35
C ALA A 6 -24.86 9.46 10.60
N SER A 7 -24.80 10.18 11.71
CA SER A 7 -23.52 10.50 12.34
C SER A 7 -22.95 9.17 12.79
N SER A 8 -22.28 8.47 11.88
CA SER A 8 -21.37 7.39 12.19
C SER A 8 -20.20 8.02 12.95
N SER A 9 -20.45 8.34 14.22
CA SER A 9 -19.40 8.51 15.21
C SER A 9 -18.71 7.16 15.31
N TRP A 10 -17.61 7.01 14.56
CA TRP A 10 -16.67 5.93 14.84
C TRP A 10 -16.16 6.16 16.25
N LYS A 11 -16.67 5.35 17.18
CA LYS A 11 -16.22 5.31 18.56
C LYS A 11 -14.76 4.85 18.56
N SER A 12 -13.84 5.80 18.64
CA SER A 12 -12.43 5.56 18.92
C SER A 12 -12.29 5.16 20.39
N ASN A 13 -12.58 3.89 20.68
CA ASN A 13 -12.20 3.23 21.92
C ASN A 13 -10.88 2.47 21.66
N ASN A 14 -9.75 3.17 21.72
CA ASN A 14 -8.40 2.64 22.04
C ASN A 14 -7.33 3.61 21.54
N MET A 15 -6.82 4.46 22.43
CA MET A 15 -5.78 5.45 22.15
C MET A 15 -4.35 4.83 22.13
N GLY A 16 -4.24 3.55 21.80
CA GLY A 16 -2.98 2.80 21.88
C GLY A 16 -2.89 1.51 21.05
N GLU A 17 -3.92 1.14 20.28
CA GLU A 17 -3.81 0.01 19.35
C GLU A 17 -3.40 0.51 17.97
N SER A 18 -2.17 0.17 17.56
CA SER A 18 -1.74 0.31 16.18
C SER A 18 -2.51 -0.67 15.31
N ILE A 19 -3.33 -0.16 14.39
CA ILE A 19 -4.02 -0.97 13.39
C ILE A 19 -2.96 -1.67 12.54
N GLN A 20 -3.05 -3.00 12.45
CA GLN A 20 -2.17 -3.79 11.59
C GLN A 20 -2.66 -3.67 10.15
N VAL A 21 -1.76 -3.26 9.25
CA VAL A 21 -2.07 -3.07 7.83
C VAL A 21 -1.01 -3.79 7.00
N SER A 22 -1.45 -4.61 6.05
CA SER A 22 -0.57 -5.27 5.07
C SER A 22 -0.45 -4.41 3.81
N GLY A 23 0.78 -4.15 3.37
CA GLY A 23 1.06 -3.53 2.08
C GLY A 23 1.12 -4.57 0.97
N VAL A 24 0.44 -4.35 -0.15
CA VAL A 24 0.48 -5.27 -1.30
C VAL A 24 1.01 -4.53 -2.53
N ILE A 25 2.12 -5.00 -3.08
CA ILE A 25 2.71 -4.49 -4.31
C ILE A 25 2.30 -5.38 -5.47
N VAL A 26 1.42 -4.89 -6.33
CA VAL A 26 1.06 -5.61 -7.56
C VAL A 26 2.18 -5.45 -8.60
N ALA A 27 3.19 -6.30 -8.53
CA ALA A 27 4.40 -6.23 -9.36
C ALA A 27 4.28 -6.97 -10.72
N GLY A 28 3.10 -7.47 -11.07
CA GLY A 28 2.84 -8.28 -12.26
C GLY A 28 2.10 -7.57 -13.40
N GLY A 29 1.93 -8.29 -14.51
CA GLY A 29 1.24 -7.85 -15.73
C GLY A 29 2.02 -8.18 -17.00
N ALA A 30 1.40 -8.03 -18.17
CA ALA A 30 1.97 -8.49 -19.45
C ALA A 30 3.23 -7.70 -19.93
N SER A 31 3.63 -6.65 -19.22
CA SER A 31 4.76 -5.76 -19.56
C SER A 31 4.91 -5.34 -21.04
N ARG A 32 3.76 -5.12 -21.72
CA ARG A 32 3.71 -4.88 -23.17
C ARG A 32 4.37 -3.59 -23.66
N ARG A 33 4.46 -2.56 -22.81
CA ARG A 33 5.01 -1.24 -23.19
C ARG A 33 6.52 -1.14 -22.93
N LEU A 34 6.98 -1.73 -21.82
CA LEU A 34 8.39 -1.66 -21.42
C LEU A 34 9.20 -2.85 -21.96
N GLY A 35 8.54 -3.97 -22.27
CA GLY A 35 9.17 -5.16 -22.87
C GLY A 35 10.07 -5.96 -21.93
N LYS A 36 10.20 -5.55 -20.66
CA LYS A 36 11.05 -6.16 -19.63
C LYS A 36 10.33 -6.22 -18.29
N ASN A 37 10.84 -6.97 -17.32
CA ASN A 37 10.24 -7.01 -15.98
C ASN A 37 10.38 -5.65 -15.26
N LYS A 38 9.32 -4.83 -15.30
CA LYS A 38 9.30 -3.47 -14.74
C LYS A 38 9.73 -3.44 -13.27
N ALA A 39 9.36 -4.44 -12.47
CA ALA A 39 9.72 -4.48 -11.06
C ALA A 39 11.25 -4.46 -10.84
N LEU A 40 11.98 -5.14 -11.74
CA LEU A 40 13.44 -5.29 -11.67
C LEU A 40 14.20 -4.22 -12.46
N GLU A 41 13.52 -3.45 -13.32
CA GLU A 41 14.16 -2.36 -14.04
C GLU A 41 14.72 -1.31 -13.08
N ARG A 42 15.93 -0.84 -13.41
CA ARG A 42 16.68 0.08 -12.55
C ARG A 42 16.55 1.51 -13.05
N ILE A 43 16.20 2.41 -12.15
CA ILE A 43 16.34 3.86 -12.31
C ILE A 43 17.43 4.28 -11.32
N GLY A 44 18.39 5.12 -11.71
CA GLY A 44 19.44 5.59 -10.78
C GLY A 44 20.11 4.47 -9.94
N GLY A 45 20.38 3.31 -10.54
CA GLY A 45 21.05 2.17 -9.89
C GLY A 45 20.19 1.27 -8.99
N ARG A 46 19.01 1.72 -8.55
CA ARG A 46 18.08 0.97 -7.69
C ARG A 46 16.94 0.36 -8.53
N ALA A 47 16.42 -0.81 -8.18
CA ALA A 47 15.25 -1.40 -8.84
C ALA A 47 13.98 -0.58 -8.53
N LEU A 48 12.99 -0.64 -9.41
CA LEU A 48 11.70 0.02 -9.18
C LEU A 48 10.97 -0.57 -7.98
N ILE A 49 11.00 -1.89 -7.78
CA ILE A 49 10.31 -2.54 -6.66
C ILE A 49 10.90 -2.15 -5.30
N GLU A 50 12.23 -2.02 -5.20
CA GLU A 50 12.92 -1.59 -3.97
C GLU A 50 12.44 -0.21 -3.51
N ARG A 51 12.15 0.70 -4.45
CA ARG A 51 11.60 2.03 -4.12
C ARG A 51 10.21 1.96 -3.50
N VAL A 52 9.37 1.06 -4.01
CA VAL A 52 8.00 0.90 -3.53
C VAL A 52 8.00 0.26 -2.15
N ILE A 53 8.85 -0.76 -1.94
CA ILE A 53 9.06 -1.39 -0.63
C ILE A 53 9.47 -0.34 0.40
N ASP A 54 10.50 0.47 0.11
CA ASP A 54 10.96 1.52 1.02
C ASP A 54 9.88 2.53 1.39
N SER A 55 8.93 2.77 0.48
CA SER A 55 7.80 3.67 0.73
C SER A 55 6.71 3.03 1.60
N LEU A 56 6.57 1.70 1.57
CA LEU A 56 5.53 0.95 2.28
C LEU A 56 5.97 0.50 3.68
N VAL A 57 7.23 0.11 3.86
CA VAL A 57 7.79 -0.36 5.14
C VAL A 57 7.45 0.54 6.34
N PRO A 58 7.54 1.89 6.27
CA PRO A 58 7.21 2.72 7.43
C PRO A 58 5.70 2.83 7.73
N LEU A 59 4.84 2.32 6.84
CA LEU A 59 3.38 2.48 6.91
C LEU A 59 2.63 1.16 7.17
N THR A 60 3.30 0.02 7.02
CA THR A 60 2.68 -1.30 7.06
C THR A 60 3.43 -2.25 7.99
N THR A 61 2.71 -3.23 8.54
CA THR A 61 3.31 -4.27 9.40
C THR A 61 4.08 -5.28 8.55
N GLU A 62 3.59 -5.54 7.35
CA GLU A 62 4.18 -6.47 6.39
C GLU A 62 4.03 -5.94 4.96
N VAL A 63 4.84 -6.47 4.05
CA VAL A 63 4.75 -6.18 2.62
C VAL A 63 4.74 -7.49 1.83
N LEU A 64 3.72 -7.64 0.98
CA LEU A 64 3.55 -8.74 0.03
C LEU A 64 3.83 -8.22 -1.39
N VAL A 65 4.42 -9.07 -2.23
CA VAL A 65 4.78 -8.79 -3.63
C VAL A 65 4.17 -9.85 -4.53
#